data_AF-A0A1W1EIJ8-F1
#
_entry.id   AF-A0A1W1EIJ8-F1
#
_cell.length_a   1.000
_cell.length_b   1.000
_cell.length_c   1.000
_cell.angle_alpha   90.00
_cell.angle_beta   90.00
_cell.angle_gamma   90.00
#
_symmetry.space_group_name_H-M   'P 1'
#
loop_
_entity.id
_entity.type
_entity.pdbx_description
1 polymer ?
#
loop_
_entity_poly.entity_id
_entity_poly.type
_entity_poly.pdbx_seq_one_letter_code
_entity_poly.pdbx_strand_id
1 'polypeptide(L)' 'MRTLSGEPTLNGIEDYDNNESQEKRRVIWIVIITGLIIGGIFTYFKNNSLVSDKISGTTDIIQIQK' A
#
# COMPACT_ATOMS: atom_id res chain seq x y z
N MET A 1 -45.33 -20.88 27.89
CA MET A 1 -44.46 -20.88 26.69
C MET A 1 -43.14 -20.24 27.09
N ARG A 2 -42.03 -20.99 27.10
CA ARG A 2 -40.70 -20.43 27.37
C ARG A 2 -40.20 -19.89 26.03
N THR A 3 -40.05 -18.58 25.91
CA THR A 3 -39.55 -17.96 24.68
C THR A 3 -38.06 -18.31 24.51
N LEU A 4 -37.67 -18.73 23.31
CA LEU A 4 -36.29 -18.96 22.88
C LEU A 4 -35.54 -17.61 22.78
N SER A 5 -35.47 -16.89 23.90
CA SER A 5 -34.89 -15.54 24.02
C SER A 5 -33.35 -15.55 23.97
N GLY A 6 -32.75 -16.44 23.19
CA GLY A 6 -31.31 -16.68 23.21
C GLY A 6 -30.70 -17.24 21.93
N GLU A 7 -31.45 -17.42 20.85
CA GLU A 7 -30.85 -17.82 19.57
C GLU A 7 -30.35 -16.58 18.80
N PRO A 8 -29.05 -16.51 18.45
CA PRO A 8 -28.54 -15.46 17.58
C PRO A 8 -29.26 -15.52 16.24
N THR A 9 -30.01 -14.48 15.91
CA THR A 9 -30.66 -14.36 14.60
C THR A 9 -29.68 -13.74 13.60
N LEU A 10 -29.84 -14.05 12.32
CA LEU A 10 -29.02 -13.51 11.22
C LEU A 10 -28.95 -11.97 11.27
N ASN A 11 -30.08 -11.33 11.59
CA ASN A 11 -30.22 -9.88 11.73
C ASN A 11 -29.65 -9.31 13.03
N GLY A 12 -29.25 -10.15 13.99
CA GLY A 12 -28.60 -9.74 15.24
C GLY A 12 -27.08 -9.62 15.13
N ILE A 13 -26.51 -9.99 13.98
CA ILE A 13 -25.08 -9.87 13.71
C ILE A 13 -24.78 -8.42 13.33
N GLU A 14 -23.81 -7.82 14.03
CA GLU A 14 -23.49 -6.39 13.94
C GLU A 14 -23.02 -5.92 12.55
N ASP A 15 -22.49 -6.84 11.74
CA ASP A 15 -22.00 -6.60 10.37
C ASP A 15 -22.88 -7.24 9.28
N TYR A 16 -24.11 -7.64 9.61
CA TYR A 16 -25.06 -8.21 8.65
C TYR A 16 -25.80 -7.12 7.87
N ASP A 17 -26.12 -7.37 6.61
CA ASP A 17 -26.89 -6.47 5.72
C ASP A 17 -26.37 -5.03 5.62
N ASN A 18 -25.10 -4.85 5.24
CA ASN A 18 -24.51 -3.51 5.01
C ASN A 18 -24.53 -2.58 6.25
N ASN A 19 -24.84 -3.10 7.45
CA ASN A 19 -24.82 -2.37 8.71
C ASN A 19 -23.40 -2.16 9.27
N GLU A 20 -22.38 -2.33 8.42
CA GLU A 20 -21.01 -2.08 8.80
C GLU A 20 -20.82 -0.60 9.16
N SER A 21 -20.32 -0.34 10.37
CA SER A 21 -20.02 1.01 10.83
C SER A 21 -19.14 1.75 9.82
N GLN A 22 -19.46 3.02 9.55
CA GLN A 22 -18.68 3.90 8.66
C GLN A 22 -17.21 3.99 9.07
N GLU A 23 -16.91 3.75 10.35
CA GLU A 23 -15.55 3.68 10.88
C GLU A 23 -14.76 2.51 10.30
N LYS A 24 -15.37 1.32 10.16
CA LYS A 24 -14.72 0.14 9.57
C LYS A 24 -14.33 0.39 8.12
N ARG A 25 -15.21 1.04 7.34
CA ARG A 25 -14.90 1.45 5.96
C ARG A 25 -13.77 2.47 5.90
N ARG A 26 -13.74 3.43 6.81
CA ARG A 26 -12.68 4.45 6.89
C ARG A 26 -11.32 3.82 7.20
N VAL A 27 -11.28 2.84 8.11
CA VAL A 27 -10.05 2.10 8.43
C VAL A 27 -9.50 1.37 7.22
N ILE A 28 -10.36 0.71 6.42
CA ILE A 28 -9.94 0.04 5.18
C ILE A 28 -9.27 1.04 4.22
N TRP A 29 -9.88 2.20 4.01
CA TRP A 29 -9.30 3.24 3.16
C TRP A 29 -7.96 3.78 3.70
N ILE A 30 -7.84 3.96 5.02
CA ILE A 30 -6.59 4.36 5.66
C ILE A 30 -5.49 3.34 5.37
N VAL A 31 -5.77 2.04 5.54
CA VAL A 31 -4.80 0.96 5.29
C VAL A 31 -4.33 0.97 3.84
N ILE A 32 -5.26 1.10 2.89
CA ILE A 32 -4.95 1.16 1.45
C ILE A 32 -4.04 2.37 1.16
N ILE A 33 -4.40 3.55 1.66
CA ILE A 33 -3.63 4.78 1.44
C ILE A 33 -2.23 4.66 2.07
N THR A 34 -2.12 4.11 3.27
CA THR A 34 -0.82 3.90 3.93
C THR A 34 0.06 2.95 3.12
N GLY A 35 -0.49 1.85 2.60
CA GLY A 35 0.25 0.93 1.72
C GLY A 35 0.76 1.62 0.45
N LEU A 36 -0.09 2.44 -0.19
CA LEU A 36 0.29 3.20 -1.38
C LEU A 36 1.37 4.25 -1.09
N ILE A 37 1.30 4.95 0.04
CA ILE A 37 2.32 5.92 0.45
C ILE A 37 3.67 5.23 0.63
N ILE A 38 3.72 4.10 1.37
CA ILE A 38 4.96 3.36 1.60
C ILE A 38 5.53 2.84 0.27
N GLY A 39 4.70 2.24 -0.58
CA GLY A 39 5.12 1.76 -1.90
C GLY A 39 5.62 2.88 -2.82
N GLY A 40 4.95 4.04 -2.78
CA GLY A 40 5.33 5.24 -3.53
C GLY A 40 6.67 5.80 -3.06
N ILE A 41 6.86 5.92 -1.74
CA ILE A 41 8.12 6.34 -1.13
C ILE A 41 9.26 5.38 -1.52
N PHE A 42 9.05 4.07 -1.38
CA PHE A 42 10.06 3.07 -1.71
C PHE A 42 10.48 3.14 -3.19
N THR A 43 9.50 3.29 -4.09
CA THR A 43 9.75 3.45 -5.53
C THR A 43 10.49 4.76 -5.84
N TYR A 44 10.10 5.85 -5.18
CA TYR A 44 10.76 7.15 -5.33
C TYR A 44 12.23 7.08 -4.93
N PHE A 45 12.54 6.52 -3.75
CA PHE A 45 13.93 6.35 -3.33
C PHE A 45 14.70 5.45 -4.29
N LYS A 46 14.16 4.28 -4.65
CA LYS A 46 14.83 3.35 -5.58
C LYS A 46 15.23 4.01 -6.91
N ASN A 47 14.36 4.86 -7.47
CA ASN A 47 14.64 5.53 -8.75
C ASN A 47 15.66 6.67 -8.61
N ASN A 48 15.65 7.39 -7.49
CA ASN A 48 16.57 8.51 -7.25
C ASN A 48 17.93 8.05 -6.68
N SER A 49 18.02 6.84 -6.12
CA SER A 49 19.26 6.24 -5.62
C SER A 49 20.13 5.60 -6.71
N LEU A 50 19.74 5.71 -7.98
CA LEU A 50 20.63 5.38 -9.10
C LEU A 50 21.72 6.46 -9.20
N VAL A 51 22.72 6.36 -8.32
CA VAL A 51 23.97 7.12 -8.48
C VAL A 51 24.56 6.69 -9.81
N SER A 52 24.70 7.63 -10.73
CA SER A 52 25.27 7.39 -12.05
C SER A 52 26.75 7.02 -11.90
N ASP A 53 27.06 5.73 -11.80
CA ASP A 53 28.41 5.19 -12.01
C ASP A 53 28.74 5.22 -13.51
N LYS A 54 28.80 6.43 -14.08
CA LYS A 54 29.53 6.64 -15.32
C LYS A 54 31.00 6.78 -14.91
N ILE A 55 31.72 5.66 -14.95
CA ILE A 55 33.18 5.70 -15.05
C ILE A 55 33.49 6.31 -16.42
N SER A 56 33.63 7.64 -16.46
CA SER A 56 34.21 8.38 -17.58
C SER A 56 35.69 8.04 -17.65
N GLY A 57 36.02 6.89 -18.24
CA GLY A 57 37.39 6.40 -18.21
C GLY A 57 37.60 5.22 -19.13
N THR A 58 37.41 5.41 -20.44
CA THR A 58 37.99 4.55 -21.50
C THR A 58 38.00 5.25 -22.87
N THR A 59 37.29 6.36 -23.07
CA THR A 59 37.21 7.02 -24.39
C THR A 59 38.25 8.12 -24.63
N ASP A 60 38.85 8.70 -23.59
CA ASP A 60 39.77 9.84 -23.75
C ASP A 60 41.16 9.43 -24.24
N ILE A 61 41.56 8.16 -24.07
CA ILE A 61 42.86 7.65 -24.54
C ILE A 61 42.90 7.38 -26.06
N ILE A 62 41.75 7.30 -26.73
CA ILE A 62 41.69 6.98 -28.17
C ILE A 62 41.63 8.26 -29.03
N GLN A 63 41.20 9.40 -28.48
CA GLN A 63 41.07 10.66 -29.22
C GLN A 63 42.37 11.46 -29.32
N ILE A 64 43.41 11.12 -28.54
CA ILE A 64 44.71 11.84 -28.55
C ILE A 64 45.65 11.31 -29.66
N GLN A 65 45.29 10.21 -30.34
CA GLN A 65 46.13 9.53 -31.34
C GLN A 65 45.62 9.64 -32.80
N LYS A 66 44.80 10.65 -33.13
CA LYS A 66 44.33 10.88 -34.51
C LYS A 66 44.70 12.26 -35.02
#